data_AF-A0A813U2C9-F1
#
_entry.id   AF-A0A813U2C9-F1
#
_cell.length_a   1.000
_cell.length_b   1.000
_cell.length_c   1.000
_cell.angle_alpha   90.00
_cell.angle_beta   90.00
_cell.angle_gamma   90.00
#
_symmetry.space_group_name_H-M   'P 1'
#
loop_
_entity.id
_entity.type
_entity.pdbx_description
1 polymer ?
#
loop_
_entity_poly.entity_id
_entity_poly.type
_entity_poly.pdbx_seq_one_letter_code
_entity_poly.pdbx_strand_id
1 'polypeptide(L)'
;MPTAPSPSPRPERAVIGFFLYVTSIFTFAIYVLWAYLPNDWFEKIGITYYPHKYWSIAIAVLVLTLLIGVIVGNYLLNNLSIPPLDSISLIHDRHTRKPQDFISSETDAIPPVSDLDLSFVNQVLYSSHTK
;
A
#
# COMPACT_ATOMS: atom_id res chain seq x y z
N MET A 1 16.54 -5.69 18.58
CA MET A 1 15.20 -5.38 18.03
C MET A 1 15.26 -5.59 16.52
N PRO A 2 14.28 -6.25 15.87
CA PRO A 2 14.24 -6.32 14.42
C PRO A 2 14.06 -4.91 13.87
N THR A 3 14.94 -4.47 12.96
CA THR A 3 14.81 -3.16 12.31
C THR A 3 13.62 -3.18 11.36
N ALA A 4 12.69 -2.23 11.51
CA ALA A 4 11.58 -2.08 10.58
C ALA A 4 12.12 -1.93 9.13
N PRO A 5 11.56 -2.67 8.15
CA PRO A 5 12.04 -2.58 6.78
C PRO A 5 11.83 -1.16 6.24
N SER A 6 12.91 -0.46 5.91
CA SER A 6 12.79 0.90 5.38
C SER A 6 12.12 0.89 4.00
N PRO A 7 11.22 1.84 3.71
CA PRO A 7 10.61 1.99 2.39
C PRO A 7 11.57 2.60 1.36
N SER A 8 12.78 3.00 1.78
CA SER A 8 13.79 3.64 0.93
C SER A 8 14.05 2.84 -0.36
N PRO A 9 14.18 3.51 -1.52
CA PRO A 9 14.54 2.85 -2.77
C PRO A 9 15.90 2.18 -2.62
N ARG A 10 15.91 0.85 -2.67
CA ARG A 10 17.14 0.05 -2.66
C ARG A 10 17.33 -0.57 -4.04
N PRO A 11 18.55 -0.61 -4.57
CA PRO A 11 18.81 -1.17 -5.90
C PRO A 11 18.32 -2.63 -6.02
N GLU A 12 18.46 -3.42 -4.94
CA GLU A 12 17.95 -4.80 -4.86
C GLU A 12 16.44 -4.91 -5.15
N ARG A 13 15.63 -3.98 -4.62
CA ARG A 13 14.18 -3.96 -4.84
C ARG A 13 13.82 -3.61 -6.28
N ALA A 14 14.60 -2.71 -6.89
CA ALA A 14 14.41 -2.34 -8.29
C ALA A 14 14.68 -3.53 -9.22
N VAL A 15 15.74 -4.31 -8.94
CA VAL A 15 16.07 -5.51 -9.70
C VAL A 15 14.96 -6.57 -9.61
N ILE A 16 14.43 -6.83 -8.40
CA ILE A 16 13.31 -7.77 -8.22
C ILE A 16 12.06 -7.30 -8.98
N GLY A 17 11.73 -6.01 -8.90
CA GLY A 17 10.61 -5.43 -9.63
C GLY A 17 10.76 -5.57 -11.15
N PHE A 18 11.97 -5.35 -11.67
CA PHE A 18 12.26 -5.52 -13.09
C PHE A 18 12.11 -6.97 -13.55
N PHE A 19 12.67 -7.93 -12.81
CA PHE A 19 12.51 -9.36 -13.12
C PHE A 19 11.05 -9.80 -13.10
N LEU A 20 10.29 -9.36 -12.09
CA LEU A 20 8.85 -9.62 -12.01
C LEU A 20 8.09 -9.04 -13.20
N TYR A 21 8.42 -7.80 -13.62
CA TYR A 21 7.78 -7.15 -14.76
C TYR A 21 8.01 -7.91 -16.07
N VAL A 22 9.27 -8.23 -16.39
CA VAL A 22 9.61 -8.97 -17.61
C VAL A 22 8.96 -10.36 -17.61
N THR A 23 9.06 -11.07 -16.49
CA THR A 23 8.46 -12.41 -16.34
C THR A 23 6.93 -12.36 -16.45
N SER A 24 6.29 -11.35 -15.87
CA SER A 24 4.84 -11.17 -15.92
C SER A 24 4.35 -10.96 -17.36
N ILE A 25 5.01 -10.07 -18.13
CA ILE A 25 4.65 -9.84 -19.54
C ILE A 25 4.84 -11.10 -20.37
N PHE A 26 5.97 -11.79 -20.18
CA PHE A 26 6.27 -13.01 -20.91
C PHE A 26 5.24 -14.12 -20.64
N THR A 27 4.95 -14.40 -19.37
CA THR A 27 3.94 -15.38 -18.97
C THR A 27 2.55 -14.99 -19.45
N PHE A 28 2.20 -13.70 -19.42
CA PHE A 28 0.92 -13.22 -19.93
C PHE A 28 0.80 -13.42 -21.44
N ALA A 29 1.86 -13.14 -22.21
CA ALA A 29 1.87 -13.39 -23.65
C ALA A 29 1.68 -14.87 -23.98
N ILE A 30 2.37 -15.77 -23.28
CA ILE A 30 2.19 -17.22 -23.41
C ILE A 30 0.75 -17.63 -23.08
N TYR A 31 0.20 -17.09 -21.99
CA TYR A 31 -1.17 -17.38 -21.56
C TYR A 31 -2.20 -16.96 -22.62
N VAL A 32 -2.06 -15.76 -23.19
CA VAL A 32 -2.95 -15.28 -24.27
C VAL A 32 -2.81 -16.15 -25.51
N LEU A 33 -1.58 -16.46 -25.94
CA LEU A 33 -1.35 -17.35 -27.07
C LEU A 33 -2.03 -18.70 -26.85
N TRP A 34 -1.82 -19.33 -25.68
CA TRP A 34 -2.47 -20.59 -25.32
C TRP A 34 -4.00 -20.50 -25.29
N ALA A 35 -4.56 -19.44 -24.72
CA ALA A 35 -6.00 -19.27 -24.60
C ALA A 35 -6.69 -19.15 -25.98
N TYR A 36 -6.11 -18.36 -26.90
CA TYR A 36 -6.76 -17.99 -28.16
C TYR A 36 -6.35 -18.83 -29.38
N LEU A 37 -5.16 -19.45 -29.41
CA LEU A 37 -4.77 -20.27 -30.57
C LEU A 37 -5.66 -21.51 -30.71
N PRO A 38 -6.15 -21.86 -31.91
CA PRO A 38 -6.90 -23.10 -32.14
C PRO A 38 -6.07 -24.34 -31.81
N ASN A 39 -6.74 -25.43 -31.40
CA ASN A 39 -6.10 -26.69 -31.01
C ASN A 39 -5.20 -27.28 -32.11
N ASP A 40 -5.64 -27.18 -33.37
CA ASP A 40 -4.90 -27.68 -34.55
C ASP A 40 -3.49 -27.09 -34.68
N TRP A 41 -3.27 -25.87 -34.18
CA TRP A 41 -1.94 -25.26 -34.19
C TRP A 41 -1.00 -25.94 -33.20
N PHE A 42 -1.50 -26.29 -32.02
CA PHE A 42 -0.72 -27.01 -31.01
C PHE A 42 -0.36 -28.42 -31.50
N GLU A 43 -1.30 -29.12 -32.14
CA GLU A 43 -1.05 -30.44 -32.72
C GLU A 43 0.01 -30.41 -33.83
N LYS A 44 0.01 -29.38 -34.68
CA LYS A 44 1.06 -29.18 -35.71
C LYS A 44 2.45 -28.93 -35.12
N ILE A 45 2.53 -28.30 -33.95
CA ILE A 45 3.78 -28.04 -33.22
C ILE A 45 4.20 -29.29 -32.41
N GLY A 46 3.37 -30.34 -32.36
CA GLY A 46 3.62 -31.57 -31.61
C GLY A 46 3.24 -31.48 -30.13
N ILE A 47 2.48 -30.45 -29.72
CA ILE A 47 1.99 -30.25 -28.36
C ILE A 47 0.60 -30.87 -28.26
N THR A 48 0.53 -32.13 -27.83
CA THR A 48 -0.73 -32.90 -27.70
C THR A 48 -1.31 -32.89 -26.29
N TYR A 49 -0.53 -32.54 -25.27
CA TYR A 49 -0.97 -32.53 -23.87
C TYR A 49 -0.89 -31.11 -23.29
N TYR A 50 -2.04 -30.43 -23.22
CA TYR A 50 -2.20 -29.13 -22.57
C TYR A 50 -3.53 -29.12 -21.80
N PRO A 51 -3.68 -28.26 -20.77
CA PRO A 51 -4.92 -28.16 -20.01
C PRO A 51 -6.10 -27.77 -20.90
N HIS A 52 -7.30 -28.23 -20.55
CA HIS A 52 -8.51 -27.88 -21.28
C HIS A 52 -8.73 -26.37 -21.30
N LYS A 53 -9.15 -25.80 -22.44
CA LYS A 53 -9.30 -24.34 -22.63
C LYS A 53 -10.19 -23.64 -21.61
N TYR A 54 -11.13 -24.36 -21.00
CA TYR A 54 -11.93 -23.86 -19.85
C TYR A 54 -11.05 -23.23 -18.75
N TRP A 55 -9.85 -23.76 -18.54
CA TRP A 55 -8.90 -23.24 -17.57
C TRP A 55 -8.47 -21.80 -17.85
N SER A 56 -8.53 -21.32 -19.10
CA SER A 56 -8.27 -19.90 -19.38
C SER A 56 -9.28 -19.01 -18.65
N ILE A 57 -10.57 -19.30 -18.78
CA ILE A 57 -11.61 -18.54 -18.09
C ILE A 57 -11.48 -18.72 -16.57
N ALA A 58 -11.27 -19.95 -16.11
CA ALA A 58 -11.13 -20.23 -14.68
C ALA A 58 -9.95 -19.47 -14.04
N ILE A 59 -8.77 -19.47 -14.68
CA ILE A 59 -7.59 -18.75 -14.20
C ILE A 59 -7.86 -17.25 -14.15
N ALA A 60 -8.48 -16.68 -15.19
CA ALA A 60 -8.83 -15.25 -15.19
C ALA A 60 -9.75 -14.88 -14.02
N VAL A 61 -10.78 -15.68 -13.77
CA VAL A 61 -11.71 -15.47 -12.64
C VAL A 61 -11.01 -15.65 -11.30
N LEU A 62 -10.12 -16.64 -11.16
CA LEU A 62 -9.33 -16.85 -9.95
C LEU A 62 -8.40 -15.67 -9.65
N VAL A 63 -7.72 -15.13 -10.66
CA VAL A 63 -6.84 -13.96 -10.51
C VAL A 63 -7.64 -12.73 -10.07
N LEU A 64 -8.81 -12.48 -10.68
CA LEU A 64 -9.70 -11.38 -10.27
C LEU A 64 -10.19 -11.56 -8.83
N THR A 65 -10.61 -12.77 -8.47
CA THR A 65 -11.08 -13.09 -7.12
C THR A 65 -9.96 -12.90 -6.09
N LEU A 66 -8.74 -13.34 -6.42
CA LEU A 66 -7.56 -13.16 -5.58
C LEU A 66 -7.21 -11.68 -5.41
N LEU A 67 -7.26 -10.87 -6.48
CA LEU A 67 -7.00 -9.43 -6.41
C LEU A 67 -7.98 -8.73 -5.45
N ILE A 68 -9.27 -9.01 -5.59
CA ILE A 68 -10.29 -8.47 -4.68
C ILE A 68 -10.03 -8.95 -3.25
N GLY A 69 -9.74 -10.25 -3.07
CA GLY A 69 -9.42 -10.84 -1.78
C GLY A 69 -8.21 -10.19 -1.10
N VAL A 70 -7.16 -9.85 -1.86
CA VAL A 70 -5.98 -9.15 -1.35
C VAL A 70 -6.35 -7.72 -0.92
N ILE A 71 -7.13 -6.99 -1.71
CA ILE A 71 -7.55 -5.62 -1.35
C ILE A 71 -8.38 -5.63 -0.06
N VAL A 72 -9.40 -6.48 0.00
CA VAL A 72 -10.26 -6.63 1.18
C VAL A 72 -9.46 -7.11 2.37
N GLY A 73 -8.57 -8.09 2.19
CA GLY A 73 -7.69 -8.60 3.24
C GLY A 73 -6.79 -7.51 3.82
N ASN A 74 -6.14 -6.70 2.98
CA ASN A 74 -5.33 -5.57 3.44
C ASN A 74 -6.16 -4.53 4.19
N TYR A 75 -7.36 -4.22 3.71
CA TYR A 75 -8.26 -3.30 4.40
C TYR A 75 -8.63 -3.82 5.81
N LEU A 76 -9.00 -5.09 5.92
CA LEU A 76 -9.33 -5.73 7.19
C LEU A 76 -8.13 -5.76 8.14
N LEU A 77 -6.94 -6.16 7.66
CA LEU A 77 -5.72 -6.19 8.45
C LEU A 77 -5.32 -4.79 8.94
N ASN A 78 -5.46 -3.79 8.08
CA ASN A 78 -5.23 -2.40 8.45
C ASN A 78 -6.19 -2.01 9.58
N ASN A 79 -7.50 -2.21 9.40
CA ASN A 79 -8.51 -1.85 10.40
C ASN A 79 -8.31 -2.55 11.75
N LEU A 80 -7.84 -3.80 11.76
CA LEU A 80 -7.49 -4.52 13.00
C LEU A 80 -6.26 -3.93 13.71
N SER A 81 -5.41 -3.20 12.99
CA SER A 81 -4.18 -2.60 13.50
C SER A 81 -4.34 -1.14 13.93
N ILE A 82 -5.47 -0.50 13.61
CA ILE A 82 -5.75 0.91 13.98
C ILE A 82 -6.16 0.97 15.47
N PRO A 83 -5.68 1.97 16.24
CA PRO A 83 -6.19 2.23 17.59
C PRO A 83 -7.71 2.56 17.59
N PRO A 84 -8.39 2.52 18.75
CA PRO A 84 -9.78 2.95 18.84
C PRO A 84 -10.00 4.34 18.22
N LEU A 85 -11.15 4.56 17.58
CA LEU A 85 -11.47 5.81 16.86
C LEU A 85 -11.42 7.07 17.74
N ASP A 86 -11.61 6.90 19.05
CA ASP A 86 -11.54 7.99 20.03
C ASP A 86 -10.12 8.27 20.54
N SER A 87 -9.10 7.56 20.03
CA SER A 87 -7.73 7.72 20.49
C SER A 87 -7.05 8.93 19.86
N ILE A 88 -6.50 9.81 20.71
CA ILE A 88 -5.64 10.94 20.29
C ILE A 88 -4.40 10.49 19.50
N SER A 89 -4.00 9.22 19.60
CA SER A 89 -2.91 8.63 18.82
C SER A 89 -3.17 8.57 17.31
N LEU A 90 -4.42 8.76 16.88
CA LEU A 90 -4.77 8.92 15.46
C LEU A 90 -4.37 10.31 14.92
N ILE A 91 -4.24 11.30 15.80
CA ILE A 91 -3.89 12.69 15.47
C ILE A 91 -2.39 12.95 15.69
N HIS A 92 -1.80 12.31 16.71
CA HIS A 92 -0.39 12.49 17.07
C HIS A 92 0.42 11.22 16.89
N ASP A 93 1.56 11.35 16.21
CA ASP A 93 2.55 10.29 16.04
C ASP A 93 3.71 10.44 17.03
N ARG A 94 4.71 9.55 16.96
CA ARG A 94 5.91 9.60 17.80
C ARG A 94 6.78 10.84 17.55
N HIS A 95 6.66 11.45 16.37
CA HIS A 95 7.50 12.58 15.96
C HIS A 95 6.82 13.94 16.17
N THR A 96 5.57 13.94 16.64
CA THR A 96 4.82 15.14 17.02
C THR A 96 5.57 15.90 18.11
N ARG A 97 5.86 17.17 17.86
CA ARG A 97 6.61 18.06 18.75
C ARG A 97 5.66 18.93 19.54
N LYS A 98 5.54 18.75 20.85
CA LYS A 98 4.62 19.57 21.64
C LYS A 98 5.30 20.87 22.06
N PRO A 99 4.58 22.01 22.15
CA PRO A 99 5.14 23.27 22.65
C PRO A 99 5.75 23.13 24.05
N GLN A 100 5.19 22.22 24.86
CA GLN A 100 5.63 21.91 26.21
C GLN A 100 7.05 21.33 26.28
N ASP A 101 7.50 20.68 25.21
CA ASP A 101 8.83 20.07 25.13
C ASP A 101 9.95 21.12 25.07
N PHE A 102 9.60 22.40 24.81
CA PHE A 102 10.55 23.49 24.61
C PHE A 102 10.52 24.58 25.68
N ILE A 103 9.67 24.44 26.70
CA ILE A 103 9.54 25.43 27.81
C ILE A 103 10.85 25.56 28.62
N SER A 104 11.80 24.63 28.46
CA SER A 104 13.10 24.65 29.13
C SER A 104 14.18 25.51 28.44
N SER A 105 13.94 26.03 27.23
CA SER A 105 14.93 26.79 26.47
C SER A 105 14.64 28.29 26.55
N GLU A 106 15.56 29.04 27.15
CA GLU A 106 15.65 30.51 27.30
C GLU A 106 14.40 31.36 26.98
N THR A 107 13.86 32.03 28.01
CA THR A 107 12.65 32.87 27.99
C THR A 107 12.70 34.08 27.03
N ASP A 108 13.85 34.38 26.42
CA ASP A 108 14.07 35.57 25.58
C ASP A 108 14.39 35.23 24.10
N ALA A 109 14.31 33.94 23.73
CA ALA A 109 14.53 33.47 22.37
C ALA A 109 13.22 33.19 21.63
N ILE A 110 13.27 33.22 20.29
CA ILE A 110 12.14 32.81 19.44
C ILE A 110 11.85 31.33 19.71
N PRO A 111 10.59 30.95 20.02
CA PRO A 111 10.26 29.56 20.32
C PRO A 111 10.47 28.68 19.07
N PRO A 112 10.97 27.45 19.26
CA PRO A 112 11.14 26.51 18.16
C PRO A 112 9.80 26.05 17.60
N VAL A 113 9.81 25.61 16.34
CA VAL A 113 8.62 25.10 15.64
C VAL A 113 8.09 23.86 16.36
N SER A 114 6.83 23.92 16.78
CA SER A 114 6.08 22.86 17.46
C SER A 114 4.70 22.68 16.83
N ASP A 115 4.15 21.48 16.96
CA ASP A 115 2.82 21.11 16.50
C ASP A 115 1.78 21.57 17.52
N LEU A 116 0.89 22.48 17.10
CA LEU A 116 -0.23 22.95 17.90
C LEU A 116 -1.42 22.02 17.75
N ASP A 117 -2.12 21.75 18.85
CA ASP A 117 -3.37 20.99 18.81
C ASP A 117 -4.41 21.76 17.97
N LEU A 118 -5.12 21.03 17.10
CA LEU A 118 -6.21 21.54 16.29
C LEU A 118 -7.27 22.24 17.15
N SER A 119 -7.52 21.73 18.36
CA SER A 119 -8.46 22.33 19.30
C SER A 119 -8.06 23.76 19.66
N PHE A 120 -6.78 23.98 19.94
CA PHE A 120 -6.22 25.30 20.26
C PHE A 120 -6.27 26.24 19.05
N VAL A 121 -5.87 25.76 17.87
CA VAL A 121 -5.91 26.55 16.64
C VAL A 121 -7.34 26.98 16.29
N ASN A 122 -8.30 26.06 16.38
CA ASN A 122 -9.70 26.36 16.12
C ASN A 122 -10.28 27.37 17.11
N GLN A 123 -9.89 27.28 18.38
CA GLN A 123 -10.33 28.25 19.39
C GLN A 123 -9.81 29.66 19.08
N VAL A 124 -8.53 29.78 18.78
CA VAL A 124 -7.90 31.07 18.49
C VAL A 124 -8.46 31.70 17.21
N LEU A 125 -8.62 30.91 16.14
CA LEU A 125 -9.03 31.43 14.83
C LEU A 125 -10.54 31.67 14.73
N TYR A 126 -11.37 30.82 15.32
CA TYR A 126 -12.82 30.84 15.07
C TYR A 126 -13.66 31.29 16.27
N SER A 127 -13.16 31.22 17.51
CA SER A 127 -13.94 31.65 18.69
C SER A 127 -14.03 33.18 18.85
N SER A 128 -13.26 33.96 18.10
CA SER A 128 -13.32 35.42 18.11
C SER A 128 -14.46 36.01 17.26
N HIS A 129 -15.17 35.19 16.47
CA HIS A 129 -16.21 35.62 15.53
C HIS A 129 -17.64 35.25 15.93
N THR A 130 -17.86 34.48 17.00
CA THR A 130 -19.19 34.22 17.55
C THR A 130 -19.55 35.31 18.57
N LYS A 131 -20.21 36.37 18.09
CA LYS A 131 -21.08 37.23 18.91
C LYS A 131 -22.47 36.59 19.01
#